data_AF-A0A0C9LW69-F1
#
_entry.id   AF-A0A0C9LW69-F1
#
_cell.length_a   1.000
_cell.length_b   1.000
_cell.length_c   1.000
_cell.angle_alpha   90.00
_cell.angle_beta   90.00
_cell.angle_gamma   90.00
#
_symmetry.space_group_name_H-M   'P 1'
#
loop_
_entity.id
_entity.type
_entity.pdbx_description
1 polymer ?
#
loop_
_entity_poly.entity_id
_entity_poly.type
_entity_poly.pdbx_seq_one_letter_code
_entity_poly.pdbx_strand_id
1 'polypeptide(L)'
;MSSIAKQQIGEVYRAVSGIVLRRLPLKEARSPTTDLKDTFRKPNEILYLLVKKPRKHHAYQFPQGGQDSGETASEAALRELREECGSSLKVKLIDESPVGTYQYKFPPKFNRWDQSVGAKVILRCNELLYYISLIYMCV
;
A
#
# COMPACT_ATOMS: atom_id res chain seq x y z
N MET A 1 -13.19 41.21 -29.84
CA MET A 1 -13.32 39.75 -29.61
C MET A 1 -11.95 39.21 -29.26
N SER A 2 -11.66 39.01 -27.98
CA SER A 2 -10.42 38.35 -27.52
C SER A 2 -10.84 37.05 -26.84
N SER A 3 -10.53 35.94 -27.50
CA SER A 3 -10.80 34.58 -27.04
C SER A 3 -9.90 34.25 -25.86
N ILE A 4 -10.48 34.16 -24.66
CA ILE A 4 -9.83 33.64 -23.46
C ILE A 4 -9.45 32.18 -23.75
N ALA A 5 -8.15 31.90 -23.76
CA ALA A 5 -7.62 30.55 -23.87
C ALA A 5 -8.23 29.69 -22.76
N LYS A 6 -8.97 28.65 -23.13
CA LYS A 6 -9.41 27.61 -22.19
C LYS A 6 -8.14 26.94 -21.66
N GLN A 7 -7.73 27.34 -20.47
CA GLN A 7 -6.69 26.70 -19.71
C GLN A 7 -7.05 25.22 -19.60
N GLN A 8 -6.27 24.35 -20.25
CA GLN A 8 -6.42 22.90 -20.13
C GLN A 8 -6.18 22.55 -18.66
N ILE A 9 -7.26 22.39 -17.90
CA ILE A 9 -7.20 21.84 -16.56
C ILE A 9 -6.70 20.41 -16.73
N GLY A 10 -5.44 20.17 -16.39
CA GLY A 10 -4.84 18.85 -16.44
C GLY A 10 -5.70 17.86 -15.66
N GLU A 11 -5.84 16.65 -16.19
CA GLU A 11 -6.55 15.57 -15.50
C GLU A 11 -6.03 15.44 -14.06
N VAL A 12 -6.91 15.67 -13.07
CA VAL A 12 -6.55 15.62 -11.65
C VAL A 12 -6.54 14.17 -11.19
N TYR A 13 -5.44 13.71 -10.59
CA TYR A 13 -5.32 12.38 -10.01
C TYR A 13 -5.26 12.47 -8.49
N ARG A 14 -6.01 11.63 -7.80
CA ARG A 14 -5.94 11.49 -6.35
C ARG A 14 -4.58 10.95 -5.95
N ALA A 15 -3.91 11.62 -5.03
CA ALA A 15 -2.67 11.13 -4.46
C ALA A 15 -2.98 9.93 -3.54
N VAL A 16 -2.30 8.81 -3.79
CA VAL A 16 -2.44 7.57 -3.02
C VAL A 16 -1.05 7.10 -2.62
N SER A 17 -0.90 6.72 -1.37
CA SER A 17 0.32 6.15 -0.82
C SER A 17 0.13 4.68 -0.56
N GLY A 18 1.09 3.87 -0.98
CA GLY A 18 1.14 2.44 -0.68
C GLY A 18 2.47 2.01 -0.07
N ILE A 19 2.43 0.93 0.69
CA ILE A 19 3.60 0.37 1.37
C ILE A 19 3.88 -1.07 0.89
N VAL A 20 5.09 -1.28 0.41
CA VAL A 20 5.64 -2.60 0.13
C VAL A 20 6.37 -3.05 1.38
N LEU A 21 5.71 -3.89 2.17
CA LEU A 21 6.32 -4.46 3.37
C LEU A 21 6.95 -5.82 3.02
N ARG A 22 8.27 -5.91 3.21
CA ARG A 22 9.04 -7.13 2.97
C ARG A 22 9.55 -7.76 4.27
N ARG A 23 9.43 -9.08 4.37
CA ARG A 23 10.07 -9.91 5.39
C ARG A 23 11.32 -10.53 4.78
N LEU A 24 12.50 -10.20 5.32
CA LEU A 24 13.78 -10.74 4.86
C LEU A 24 13.96 -12.22 5.25
N PRO A 25 14.87 -12.97 4.60
CA PRO A 25 15.16 -14.34 5.01
C PRO A 25 15.45 -14.45 6.51
N LEU A 26 14.82 -15.43 7.15
CA LEU A 26 14.98 -15.69 8.58
C LEU A 26 16.34 -16.34 8.83
N LYS A 27 16.98 -15.96 9.94
CA LYS A 27 18.22 -16.60 10.39
C LYS A 27 17.96 -17.88 11.19
N GLU A 28 16.74 -18.05 11.69
CA GLU A 28 16.35 -19.15 12.56
C GLU A 28 15.71 -20.29 11.77
N ALA A 29 16.15 -21.53 12.06
CA ALA A 29 15.62 -22.74 11.46
C ALA A 29 14.37 -23.20 12.23
N ARG A 30 13.19 -22.80 11.75
CA ARG A 30 11.91 -23.40 12.12
C ARG A 30 11.41 -24.26 10.97
N SER A 31 10.75 -25.38 11.27
CA SER A 31 10.09 -26.20 10.26
C SER A 31 9.11 -25.34 9.45
N PRO A 32 9.23 -25.31 8.11
CA PRO A 32 8.31 -24.57 7.26
C PRO A 32 6.87 -25.06 7.44
N THR A 33 5.94 -24.12 7.45
CA THR A 33 4.50 -24.42 7.46
C THR A 33 3.92 -24.26 6.06
N THR A 34 2.79 -24.92 5.79
CA THR A 34 2.05 -24.74 4.53
C THR A 34 1.06 -23.57 4.59
N ASP A 35 0.89 -22.96 5.76
CA ASP A 35 -0.02 -21.83 5.95
C ASP A 35 0.53 -20.60 5.21
N LEU A 36 -0.26 -20.07 4.27
CA LEU A 36 0.09 -18.86 3.53
C LEU A 36 0.21 -17.63 4.43
N LYS A 37 -0.48 -17.65 5.56
CA LYS A 37 -0.52 -16.57 6.54
C LYS A 37 0.65 -16.59 7.52
N ASP A 38 1.40 -17.68 7.55
CA ASP A 38 2.55 -17.82 8.42
C ASP A 38 3.80 -17.22 7.77
N THR A 39 4.47 -16.33 8.49
CA THR A 39 5.72 -15.71 8.05
C THR A 39 6.88 -16.70 8.00
N PHE A 40 6.80 -17.83 8.70
CA PHE A 40 7.81 -18.90 8.71
C PHE A 40 7.68 -19.89 7.55
N ARG A 41 6.63 -19.82 6.71
CA ARG A 41 6.36 -20.79 5.63
C ARG A 41 7.49 -20.96 4.58
N LYS A 42 8.32 -19.94 4.41
CA LYS A 42 9.44 -19.90 3.44
C LYS A 42 10.63 -19.14 4.04
N PRO A 43 11.37 -19.74 4.99
CA PRO A 43 12.35 -19.00 5.80
C PRO A 43 13.48 -18.41 4.95
N ASN A 44 13.85 -19.04 3.84
CA ASN A 44 14.95 -18.61 2.98
C ASN A 44 14.56 -17.62 1.87
N GLU A 45 13.27 -17.30 1.74
CA GLU A 45 12.77 -16.38 0.71
C GLU A 45 12.34 -15.05 1.32
N ILE A 46 12.33 -14.00 0.50
CA ILE A 46 11.69 -12.74 0.84
C ILE A 46 10.18 -12.91 0.67
N LEU A 47 9.41 -12.54 1.71
CA LEU A 47 7.95 -12.49 1.63
C LEU A 47 7.46 -11.05 1.55
N TYR A 48 6.38 -10.85 0.81
CA TYR A 48 5.69 -9.57 0.68
C TYR A 48 4.30 -9.65 1.31
N LEU A 49 3.91 -8.59 2.02
CA LEU A 49 2.56 -8.47 2.56
C LEU A 49 1.58 -8.04 1.46
N LEU A 50 0.49 -8.80 1.32
CA LEU A 50 -0.67 -8.42 0.51
C LEU A 50 -1.92 -8.45 1.38
N VAL A 51 -2.79 -7.46 1.17
CA VAL A 51 -4.11 -7.35 1.77
C VAL A 51 -5.17 -7.73 0.74
N LYS A 52 -6.28 -8.30 1.19
CA LYS A 52 -7.42 -8.64 0.35
C LYS A 52 -8.50 -7.57 0.52
N LYS A 53 -8.87 -6.90 -0.56
CA LYS A 53 -9.98 -5.94 -0.57
C LYS A 53 -11.32 -6.67 -0.79
N PRO A 54 -12.44 -6.13 -0.27
CA PRO A 54 -13.77 -6.73 -0.42
C PRO A 54 -14.34 -6.52 -1.84
N ARG A 55 -13.66 -7.03 -2.87
CA ARG A 55 -14.05 -6.97 -4.29
C ARG A 55 -13.80 -8.30 -5.00
N LYS A 56 -14.60 -8.61 -6.02
CA LYS A 56 -14.54 -9.90 -6.74
C LYS A 56 -13.30 -10.06 -7.62
N HIS A 57 -12.87 -8.99 -8.29
CA HIS A 57 -11.74 -9.00 -9.21
C HIS A 57 -10.59 -8.16 -8.65
N HIS A 58 -9.35 -8.60 -8.90
CA HIS A 58 -8.12 -7.92 -8.47
C HIS A 58 -8.12 -7.56 -6.97
N ALA A 59 -8.60 -8.48 -6.12
CA ALA A 59 -8.79 -8.22 -4.70
C ALA A 59 -7.47 -7.97 -3.93
N TYR A 60 -6.37 -8.57 -4.37
CA TYR A 60 -5.10 -8.47 -3.69
C TYR A 60 -4.31 -7.24 -4.12
N GLN A 61 -3.78 -6.52 -3.14
CA GLN A 61 -2.93 -5.35 -3.34
C GLN A 61 -1.98 -5.17 -2.14
N PHE A 62 -1.00 -4.29 -2.29
CA PHE A 62 -0.29 -3.75 -1.14
C PHE A 62 -1.23 -2.86 -0.30
N PRO A 63 -1.02 -2.74 1.02
CA PRO A 63 -1.72 -1.73 1.83
C PRO A 63 -1.49 -0.35 1.23
N GLN A 64 -2.58 0.35 0.94
CA GLN A 64 -2.54 1.67 0.31
C GLN A 64 -3.85 2.42 0.52
N GLY A 65 -3.75 3.74 0.55
CA GLY A 65 -4.91 4.61 0.59
C GLY A 65 -4.57 6.06 0.27
N GLY A 66 -5.59 6.91 0.37
CA GLY A 66 -5.50 8.31 -0.06
C GLY A 66 -4.55 9.09 0.84
N GLN A 67 -3.86 10.07 0.26
CA GLN A 67 -3.13 11.06 1.04
C GLN A 67 -4.08 12.17 1.51
N ASP A 68 -4.04 12.46 2.80
CA ASP A 68 -4.71 13.60 3.43
C ASP A 68 -3.87 14.88 3.31
N SER A 69 -4.49 16.03 3.54
CA SER A 69 -3.80 17.32 3.50
C SER A 69 -2.81 17.45 4.65
N GLY A 70 -1.53 17.67 4.32
CA GLY A 70 -0.47 17.93 5.29
C GLY A 70 0.31 16.70 5.74
N GLU A 71 -0.04 15.49 5.29
CA GLU A 71 0.79 14.30 5.49
C GLU A 71 1.77 14.06 4.34
N THR A 72 2.95 13.55 4.67
CA THR A 72 3.90 13.03 3.69
C THR A 72 3.43 11.69 3.13
N ALA A 73 3.96 11.31 1.97
CA ALA A 73 3.66 10.01 1.37
C ALA A 73 3.99 8.83 2.31
N SER A 74 5.04 8.96 3.13
CA SER A 74 5.50 7.94 4.06
C SER A 74 4.60 7.85 5.29
N GLU A 75 4.15 8.98 5.84
CA GLU A 75 3.16 9.03 6.92
C GLU A 75 1.84 8.41 6.49
N ALA A 76 1.33 8.79 5.31
CA ALA A 76 0.13 8.22 4.72
C ALA A 76 0.24 6.69 4.56
N ALA A 77 1.35 6.20 4.00
CA ALA A 77 1.58 4.77 3.80
C ALA A 77 1.62 3.99 5.12
N LEU A 78 2.24 4.56 6.17
CA LEU A 78 2.29 3.95 7.50
C LEU A 78 0.94 3.99 8.22
N ARG A 79 0.15 5.07 8.05
CA ARG A 79 -1.21 5.18 8.57
C ARG A 79 -2.11 4.09 7.97
N GLU A 80 -2.13 3.98 6.65
CA GLU A 80 -2.90 2.97 5.92
C GLU A 80 -2.49 1.53 6.29
N LEU A 81 -1.18 1.27 6.47
CA LEU A 81 -0.73 -0.04 6.96
C LEU A 81 -1.35 -0.38 8.33
N ARG A 82 -1.41 0.58 9.25
CA ARG A 82 -1.97 0.36 10.60
C ARG A 82 -3.48 0.17 10.57
N GLU A 83 -4.18 0.93 9.74
CA GLU A 83 -5.64 0.80 9.57
C GLU A 83 -6.01 -0.57 9.01
N GLU A 84 -5.25 -1.06 8.03
CA GLU A 84 -5.55 -2.31 7.34
C GLU A 84 -5.03 -3.56 8.04
N CYS A 85 -3.91 -3.47 8.74
CA CYS A 85 -3.20 -4.63 9.29
C CYS A 85 -2.99 -4.58 10.81
N GLY A 86 -3.51 -3.54 11.47
CA GLY A 86 -3.38 -3.32 12.90
C GLY A 86 -2.11 -2.58 13.31
N SER A 87 -2.13 -2.01 14.52
CA SER A 87 -1.04 -1.21 15.09
C SER A 87 0.08 -2.03 15.74
N SER A 88 -0.06 -3.36 15.82
CA SER A 88 0.94 -4.27 16.40
C SER A 88 2.15 -4.50 15.48
N LEU A 89 2.04 -4.17 14.20
CA LEU A 89 3.13 -4.34 13.25
C LEU A 89 4.27 -3.35 13.50
N LYS A 90 5.46 -3.89 13.78
CA LYS A 90 6.71 -3.14 13.89
C LYS A 90 7.42 -3.13 12.54
N VAL A 91 7.51 -1.95 11.93
CA VAL A 91 8.15 -1.76 10.62
C VAL A 91 9.32 -0.79 10.73
N LYS A 92 10.36 -1.02 9.93
CA LYS A 92 11.47 -0.10 9.70
C LYS A 92 11.31 0.54 8.34
N LEU A 93 11.34 1.86 8.31
CA LEU A 93 11.46 2.59 7.06
C LEU A 93 12.89 2.45 6.55
N ILE A 94 13.02 2.00 5.30
CA ILE A 94 14.33 1.77 4.67
C ILE A 94 14.83 3.07 4.05
N ASP A 95 13.93 3.79 3.37
CA ASP A 95 14.22 5.02 2.62
C ASP A 95 12.93 5.83 2.44
N GLU A 96 13.09 7.15 2.35
CA GLU A 96 12.06 8.13 2.00
C GLU A 96 11.91 8.31 0.48
N SER A 97 12.61 7.51 -0.33
CA SER A 97 12.54 7.50 -1.80
C SER A 97 11.50 6.51 -2.34
N PRO A 98 10.76 6.84 -3.42
CA PRO A 98 9.69 5.98 -3.88
C PRO A 98 10.29 4.82 -4.68
N VAL A 99 9.85 3.60 -4.39
CA VAL A 99 10.32 2.41 -5.13
C VAL A 99 9.59 2.23 -6.46
N GLY A 100 8.44 2.89 -6.62
CA GLY A 100 7.69 2.88 -7.85
C GLY A 100 6.49 3.82 -7.78
N THR A 101 5.99 4.19 -8.95
CA THR A 101 4.73 4.92 -9.07
C THR A 101 3.91 4.32 -10.20
N TYR A 102 2.59 4.29 -10.04
CA TYR A 102 1.69 3.89 -11.11
C TYR A 102 0.40 4.71 -11.06
N GLN A 103 -0.26 4.84 -12.20
CA GLN A 103 -1.45 5.68 -12.36
C GLN A 103 -2.54 4.89 -13.07
N TYR A 104 -3.78 5.04 -12.61
CA TYR A 104 -4.93 4.41 -13.26
C TYR A 104 -6.15 5.32 -13.20
N LYS A 105 -6.98 5.26 -14.24
CA LYS A 105 -8.26 5.98 -14.29
C LYS A 105 -9.33 5.17 -13.57
N PHE A 106 -10.26 5.85 -12.90
CA PHE A 106 -11.40 5.19 -12.30
C PHE A 106 -12.40 4.73 -13.37
N PRO A 107 -13.11 3.60 -13.14
CA PRO A 107 -14.15 3.19 -14.06
C PRO A 107 -15.26 4.25 -14.12
N PRO A 108 -15.97 4.38 -15.26
CA PRO A 108 -16.97 5.45 -15.46
C PRO A 108 -18.06 5.53 -14.38
N LYS A 109 -18.42 4.40 -13.78
CA LYS A 109 -19.46 4.27 -12.74
C LYS A 109 -18.91 4.29 -11.30
N PHE A 110 -17.67 4.71 -11.09
CA PHE A 110 -17.11 4.83 -9.74
C PHE A 110 -17.70 6.04 -9.02
N ASN A 111 -18.24 5.84 -7.82
CA ASN A 111 -18.76 6.94 -7.00
C ASN A 111 -17.59 7.79 -6.50
N ARG A 112 -17.49 9.03 -6.97
CA ARG A 112 -16.39 9.95 -6.64
C ARG A 112 -16.92 11.00 -5.68
N TRP A 113 -16.14 11.30 -4.66
CA TRP A 113 -16.40 12.42 -3.75
C TRP A 113 -15.54 13.64 -4.11
N ASP A 114 -14.57 13.49 -5.02
CA ASP A 114 -13.70 14.54 -5.54
C ASP A 114 -13.76 14.64 -7.08
N GLN A 115 -13.06 15.61 -7.65
CA GLN A 115 -12.95 15.83 -9.10
C GLN A 115 -11.89 14.95 -9.79
N SER A 116 -11.35 13.95 -9.09
CA SER A 116 -10.26 13.15 -9.64
C SER A 116 -10.75 12.20 -10.74
N VAL A 117 -9.97 12.07 -11.81
CA VAL A 117 -10.25 11.13 -12.90
C VAL A 117 -9.69 9.73 -12.62
N GLY A 118 -8.82 9.63 -11.61
CA GLY A 118 -8.08 8.43 -11.28
C GLY A 118 -7.23 8.62 -10.04
N ALA A 119 -6.39 7.62 -9.76
CA ALA A 119 -5.43 7.67 -8.67
C ALA A 119 -4.00 7.56 -9.19
N LYS A 120 -3.10 8.31 -8.55
CA LYS A 120 -1.66 8.20 -8.69
C LYS A 120 -1.10 7.59 -7.41
N VAL A 121 -0.62 6.37 -7.51
CA VAL A 121 -0.10 5.60 -6.40
C VAL A 121 1.41 5.75 -6.33
N ILE A 122 1.91 6.10 -5.15
CA ILE A 122 3.34 6.14 -4.82
C ILE A 122 3.61 4.97 -3.88
N LEU A 123 4.52 4.08 -4.27
CA LEU A 123 4.92 2.95 -3.45
C LEU A 123 6.21 3.27 -2.69
N ARG A 124 6.19 3.01 -1.38
CA ARG A 124 7.36 3.04 -0.48
C ARG A 124 7.73 1.62 -0.08
N CYS A 125 9.00 1.37 0.20
CA CYS A 125 9.46 0.05 0.65
C CYS A 125 9.92 0.11 2.10
N ASN A 126 9.41 -0.82 2.90
CA ASN A 126 9.70 -0.92 4.31
C ASN A 126 10.04 -2.37 4.67
N GLU A 127 10.83 -2.53 5.71
CA GLU A 127 11.21 -3.83 6.25
C GLU A 127 10.36 -4.17 7.48
N LEU A 128 9.85 -5.39 7.53
CA LEU A 128 9.22 -5.93 8.72
C LEU A 128 10.32 -6.31 9.72
N LEU A 129 10.29 -5.70 10.92
CA LEU A 129 11.34 -5.92 11.92
C LEU A 129 11.09 -7.18 12.74
N TYR A 130 10.04 -7.24 13.57
CA TYR A 130 9.79 -8.38 14.47
C TYR A 130 8.33 -8.48 14.91
N TYR A 131 7.88 -9.70 15.20
CA TYR A 131 6.55 -10.05 15.68
C TYR A 131 6.48 -9.92 17.21
N ILE A 132 5.53 -9.13 17.73
CA ILE A 132 4.94 -9.40 19.05
C ILE A 132 3.50 -9.81 18.77
N SER A 133 3.25 -11.10 18.99
CA SER A 133 1.97 -11.82 19.16
C SER A 133 0.73 -11.37 18.37
N LEU A 134 0.07 -12.39 17.81
CA LEU A 134 -1.28 -12.40 17.22
C LEU A 134 -1.38 -11.93 15.78
N ILE A 135 -1.27 -12.94 14.92
CA ILE A 135 -1.92 -13.05 13.63
C ILE A 135 -3.40 -12.69 13.81
N TYR A 136 -3.73 -11.42 13.62
CA TYR A 136 -4.94 -11.07 12.90
C TYR A 136 -4.49 -10.68 11.51
N MET A 137 -4.20 -11.70 10.70
CA MET A 137 -4.14 -11.50 9.27
C MET A 137 -5.54 -11.17 8.80
N CYS A 138 -5.78 -9.86 8.65
CA CYS A 138 -6.99 -9.29 8.08
C CYS A 138 -7.44 -10.09 6.85
N VAL A 139 -8.74 -10.39 6.90
CA VAL A 139 -9.52 -11.20 5.96
C VAL A 139 -9.76 -10.44 4.66
#